data_AF-A0A6H0S3Y9-F1
#
_entry.id   AF-A0A6H0S3Y9-F1
#
_cell.length_a   1.000
_cell.length_b   1.000
_cell.length_c   1.000
_cell.angle_alpha   90.00
_cell.angle_beta   90.00
_cell.angle_gamma   90.00
#
_symmetry.space_group_name_H-M   'P 1'
#
loop_
_entity.id
_entity.type
_entity.pdbx_description
1 polymer ?
#
loop_
_entity_poly.entity_id
_entity_poly.type
_entity_poly.pdbx_seq_one_letter_code
_entity_poly.pdbx_strand_id
1 'polypeptide(L)'
;MTAPPGPLPSPRTLRIEIAVVLAVTFGLSAYVALLNLIEAVLLGLGGQTVALNQRRSPFDLIDLGLNVASVVQLLAWGALGLYLLWRTGTGPAQIGLGRFTLHPDLTGGLGLAALIGIPGLALYVAARVLGLSAAVEPAELNDTWWRIPLLLMIAFANGWAEEIIVVAFLITRLRQLHISAGAALLISALLRGGYHLYQGYSAGLGNIVMGLVFGYVWMRTGKLWPLIVAHGLIDAVAFVGYSLAAGELDWLS
;
A
#
# COMPACT_ATOMS: atom_id res chain seq x y z
N MET A 1 -22.56 4.94 29.99
CA MET A 1 -23.23 3.79 29.34
C MET A 1 -23.23 4.05 27.84
N THR A 2 -22.36 3.38 27.07
CA THR A 2 -22.40 3.44 25.61
C THR A 2 -23.54 2.55 25.13
N ALA A 3 -24.42 3.07 24.26
CA ALA A 3 -25.49 2.28 23.66
C ALA A 3 -24.93 0.97 23.08
N PRO A 4 -25.67 -0.16 23.18
CA PRO A 4 -25.25 -1.40 22.56
C PRO A 4 -25.02 -1.16 21.05
N PRO A 5 -23.97 -1.74 20.45
CA PRO A 5 -23.73 -1.58 19.03
C PRO A 5 -24.99 -1.97 18.26
N GLY A 6 -25.44 -1.09 17.36
CA GLY A 6 -26.58 -1.36 16.51
C GLY A 6 -26.37 -2.65 15.70
N PRO A 7 -27.44 -3.29 15.22
CA PRO A 7 -27.33 -4.50 14.42
C PRO A 7 -26.43 -4.24 13.20
N LEU A 8 -25.60 -5.23 12.87
CA LEU A 8 -24.73 -5.16 11.69
C LEU A 8 -25.56 -4.86 10.43
N PRO A 9 -25.04 -4.07 9.47
CA PRO A 9 -25.73 -3.81 8.22
C PRO A 9 -26.09 -5.10 7.49
N SER A 10 -27.14 -5.05 6.66
CA SER A 10 -27.53 -6.21 5.84
C SER A 10 -26.37 -6.66 4.93
N PRO A 11 -26.27 -7.97 4.57
CA PRO A 11 -25.24 -8.45 3.65
C PRO A 11 -25.20 -7.71 2.31
N ARG A 12 -26.36 -7.26 1.81
CA ARG A 12 -26.46 -6.45 0.59
C ARG A 12 -25.77 -5.09 0.76
N THR A 13 -26.01 -4.43 1.89
CA THR A 13 -25.38 -3.14 2.21
C THR A 13 -23.87 -3.27 2.31
N LEU A 14 -23.36 -4.32 2.96
CA LEU A 14 -21.92 -4.55 3.07
C LEU A 14 -21.25 -4.81 1.72
N ARG A 15 -21.89 -5.58 0.82
CA ARG A 15 -21.37 -5.80 -0.54
C ARG A 15 -21.29 -4.50 -1.34
N ILE A 16 -22.31 -3.65 -1.24
CA ILE A 16 -22.32 -2.32 -1.89
C ILE A 16 -21.22 -1.44 -1.29
N GLU A 17 -21.08 -1.43 0.04
CA GLU A 17 -20.05 -0.66 0.72
C GLU A 17 -18.65 -1.08 0.28
N ILE A 18 -18.34 -2.38 0.25
CA ILE A 18 -17.07 -2.91 -0.28
C ILE A 18 -16.87 -2.45 -1.72
N ALA A 19 -17.86 -2.66 -2.59
CA ALA A 19 -17.75 -2.33 -4.01
C ALA A 19 -17.46 -0.84 -4.24
N VAL A 20 -18.19 0.05 -3.55
CA VAL A 20 -18.01 1.50 -3.67
C VAL A 20 -16.65 1.94 -3.11
N VAL A 21 -16.27 1.45 -1.93
CA VAL A 21 -14.97 1.79 -1.33
C VAL A 21 -13.82 1.34 -2.24
N LEU A 22 -13.87 0.12 -2.74
CA LEU A 22 -12.84 -0.38 -3.67
C LEU A 22 -12.85 0.39 -5.00
N ALA A 23 -14.02 0.71 -5.57
CA ALA A 23 -14.10 1.49 -6.80
C ALA A 23 -13.50 2.89 -6.66
N VAL A 24 -13.69 3.55 -5.51
CA VAL A 24 -13.14 4.89 -5.22
C VAL A 24 -11.65 4.87 -4.91
N THR A 25 -11.12 3.73 -4.45
CA THR A 25 -9.74 3.61 -3.94
C THR A 25 -8.89 2.67 -4.83
N PHE A 26 -8.68 1.43 -4.39
CA PHE A 26 -7.68 0.52 -4.97
C PHE A 26 -8.23 -0.44 -6.03
N GLY A 27 -9.55 -0.63 -6.11
CA GLY A 27 -10.18 -1.52 -7.08
C GLY A 27 -10.04 -1.03 -8.51
N LEU A 28 -10.29 0.26 -8.76
CA LEU A 28 -10.04 0.86 -10.08
C LEU A 28 -8.54 0.87 -10.41
N SER A 29 -7.70 1.17 -9.41
CA SER A 29 -6.24 1.13 -9.54
C SER A 29 -5.73 -0.25 -9.95
N ALA A 30 -6.29 -1.33 -9.41
CA ALA A 30 -5.97 -2.71 -9.81
C ALA A 30 -6.34 -3.02 -11.26
N TYR A 31 -7.51 -2.55 -11.72
CA TYR A 31 -7.91 -2.70 -13.11
C TYR A 31 -6.96 -1.97 -14.07
N VAL A 32 -6.64 -0.70 -13.76
CA VAL A 32 -5.68 0.09 -14.56
C VAL A 32 -4.29 -0.54 -14.55
N ALA A 33 -3.82 -1.00 -13.39
CA ALA A 33 -2.52 -1.65 -13.26
C ALA A 33 -2.40 -2.93 -14.10
N LEU A 34 -3.48 -3.71 -14.20
CA LEU A 34 -3.53 -4.89 -15.08
C LEU A 34 -3.42 -4.49 -16.55
N LEU A 35 -4.14 -3.45 -16.99
CA LEU A 35 -4.04 -2.97 -18.37
C LEU A 35 -2.62 -2.47 -18.70
N ASN A 36 -2.02 -1.71 -17.79
CA ASN A 36 -0.64 -1.22 -17.94
C ASN A 36 0.36 -2.38 -18.04
N LEU A 37 0.17 -3.45 -17.26
CA LEU A 37 1.01 -4.64 -17.35
C LEU A 37 0.85 -5.34 -18.70
N ILE A 38 -0.38 -5.49 -19.20
CA ILE A 38 -0.64 -6.10 -20.51
C ILE A 38 0.05 -5.29 -21.60
N GLU A 39 -0.07 -3.97 -21.59
CA GLU A 39 0.62 -3.08 -22.54
C GLU A 39 2.14 -3.23 -22.45
N ALA A 40 2.71 -3.18 -21.23
CA ALA A 40 4.14 -3.35 -21.01
C ALA A 40 4.66 -4.70 -21.51
N VAL A 41 3.90 -5.79 -21.31
CA VAL A 41 4.25 -7.13 -21.82
C VAL A 41 4.22 -7.18 -23.33
N LEU A 42 3.21 -6.57 -23.98
CA LEU A 42 3.11 -6.50 -25.44
C LEU A 42 4.26 -5.67 -26.06
N LEU A 43 4.72 -4.65 -25.37
CA LEU A 43 5.84 -3.78 -25.77
C LEU A 43 7.22 -4.30 -25.35
N GLY A 44 7.29 -5.40 -24.60
CA GLY A 44 8.52 -5.95 -24.05
C GLY A 44 8.84 -5.39 -22.65
N LEU A 45 8.40 -6.10 -21.61
CA LEU A 45 8.43 -5.65 -20.22
C LEU A 45 9.83 -5.27 -19.71
N GLY A 46 10.87 -6.02 -20.09
CA GLY A 46 12.23 -5.79 -19.60
C GLY A 46 12.84 -4.45 -20.03
N GLY A 47 12.36 -3.87 -21.14
CA GLY A 47 12.79 -2.56 -21.65
C GLY A 47 11.95 -1.39 -21.16
N GLN A 48 10.93 -1.63 -20.33
CA GLN A 48 10.08 -0.57 -19.78
C GLN A 48 10.70 0.03 -18.52
N THR A 49 10.46 1.32 -18.32
CA THR A 49 10.82 2.04 -17.09
C THR A 49 9.55 2.56 -16.41
N VAL A 50 9.55 2.55 -15.08
CA VAL A 50 8.45 3.02 -14.25
C VAL A 50 9.01 3.92 -13.17
N ALA A 51 8.64 5.19 -13.20
CA ALA A 51 8.93 6.12 -12.11
C ALA A 51 7.91 5.94 -10.97
N LEU A 52 8.41 5.65 -9.76
CA LEU A 52 7.59 5.53 -8.55
C LEU A 52 7.00 6.88 -8.10
N ASN A 53 7.79 7.95 -8.20
CA ASN A 53 7.40 9.31 -7.81
C ASN A 53 7.87 10.32 -8.84
N GLN A 54 7.24 10.26 -10.01
CA GLN A 54 7.56 11.11 -11.16
C GLN A 54 7.16 12.56 -10.89
N ARG A 55 7.98 13.50 -11.38
CA ARG A 55 7.68 14.92 -11.37
C ARG A 55 6.44 15.20 -12.21
N ARG A 56 5.41 15.79 -11.60
CA ARG A 56 4.09 16.02 -12.19
C ARG A 56 3.96 17.40 -12.85
N SER A 57 4.85 18.33 -12.51
CA SER A 57 4.91 19.66 -13.11
C SER A 57 6.35 20.14 -13.26
N PRO A 58 6.69 20.83 -14.36
CA PRO A 58 7.98 21.53 -14.46
C PRO A 58 8.10 22.71 -13.49
N PHE A 59 7.01 23.13 -12.83
CA PHE A 59 7.02 24.20 -11.83
C PHE A 59 7.01 23.62 -10.42
N ASP A 60 8.05 23.88 -9.62
CA ASP A 60 8.29 23.23 -8.33
C ASP A 60 7.14 23.38 -7.32
N LEU A 61 6.57 24.58 -7.20
CA LEU A 61 5.45 24.81 -6.28
C LEU A 61 4.17 24.10 -6.73
N ILE A 62 3.95 23.96 -8.04
CA ILE A 62 2.81 23.20 -8.58
C ILE A 62 3.04 21.71 -8.34
N ASP A 63 4.27 21.22 -8.57
CA ASP A 63 4.64 19.82 -8.29
C ASP A 63 4.46 19.46 -6.81
N LEU A 64 4.93 20.32 -5.90
CA LEU A 64 4.71 20.19 -4.46
C LEU A 64 3.20 20.14 -4.15
N GLY A 65 2.42 21.08 -4.69
CA GLY A 65 0.97 21.14 -4.47
C GLY A 65 0.24 19.88 -4.94
N LEU A 66 0.60 19.33 -6.10
CA LEU A 66 0.02 18.11 -6.65
C LEU A 66 0.37 16.87 -5.82
N ASN A 67 1.61 16.78 -5.32
CA ASN A 67 2.02 15.69 -4.45
C ASN A 67 1.37 15.79 -3.05
N VAL A 68 1.27 16.99 -2.48
CA VAL A 68 0.50 17.22 -1.24
C VAL A 68 -0.96 16.83 -1.43
N ALA A 69 -1.57 17.15 -2.57
CA ALA A 69 -2.93 16.72 -2.88
C ALA A 69 -3.05 15.18 -2.91
N SER A 70 -2.07 14.47 -3.47
CA SER A 70 -2.01 13.00 -3.41
C SER A 70 -1.89 12.47 -1.99
N VAL A 71 -1.05 13.08 -1.13
CA VAL A 71 -0.97 12.72 0.30
C VAL A 71 -2.34 12.90 0.97
N VAL A 72 -2.99 14.04 0.77
CA VAL A 72 -4.32 14.32 1.33
C VAL A 72 -5.36 13.30 0.84
N GLN A 73 -5.31 12.94 -0.44
CA GLN A 73 -6.21 11.93 -1.02
C GLN A 73 -6.03 10.55 -0.35
N LEU A 74 -4.79 10.09 -0.18
CA LEU A 74 -4.49 8.82 0.50
C LEU A 74 -4.93 8.82 1.96
N LEU A 75 -4.67 9.91 2.68
CA LEU A 75 -5.15 10.08 4.05
C LEU A 75 -6.69 10.05 4.12
N ALA A 76 -7.36 10.70 3.17
CA ALA A 76 -8.82 10.70 3.05
C ALA A 76 -9.39 9.31 2.73
N TRP A 77 -8.72 8.51 1.89
CA TRP A 77 -9.11 7.12 1.63
C TRP A 77 -9.07 6.27 2.90
N GLY A 78 -7.97 6.30 3.65
CA GLY A 78 -7.89 5.59 4.93
C GLY A 78 -8.91 6.10 5.94
N ALA A 79 -9.12 7.42 6.02
CA ALA A 79 -10.12 8.03 6.90
C ALA A 79 -11.56 7.61 6.54
N LEU A 80 -11.88 7.47 5.25
CA LEU A 80 -13.17 6.99 4.77
C LEU A 80 -13.43 5.55 5.25
N GLY A 81 -12.47 4.64 5.07
CA GLY A 81 -12.59 3.26 5.54
C GLY A 81 -12.76 3.19 7.07
N LEU A 82 -11.97 3.97 7.80
CA LEU A 82 -12.05 4.08 9.25
C LEU A 82 -13.42 4.60 9.72
N TYR A 83 -13.92 5.65 9.07
CA TYR A 83 -15.23 6.23 9.37
C TYR A 83 -16.36 5.23 9.16
N LEU A 84 -16.34 4.47 8.06
CA LEU A 84 -17.37 3.46 7.77
C LEU A 84 -17.34 2.32 8.79
N LEU A 85 -16.16 1.84 9.18
CA LEU A 85 -16.02 0.85 10.26
C LEU A 85 -16.59 1.39 11.57
N TRP A 86 -16.20 2.60 11.95
CA TRP A 86 -16.64 3.25 13.18
C TRP A 86 -18.16 3.43 13.22
N ARG A 87 -18.76 3.87 12.11
CA ARG A 87 -20.22 4.04 11.97
C ARG A 87 -21.00 2.73 12.21
N THR A 88 -20.38 1.59 11.94
CA THR A 88 -20.95 0.25 12.15
C THR A 88 -20.50 -0.41 13.45
N GLY A 89 -19.95 0.35 14.39
CA GLY A 89 -19.57 -0.14 15.73
C GLY A 89 -18.20 -0.80 15.81
N THR A 90 -17.36 -0.69 14.76
CA THR A 90 -15.96 -1.13 14.79
C THR A 90 -15.05 0.10 14.87
N GLY A 91 -14.76 0.56 16.08
CA GLY A 91 -13.94 1.75 16.31
C GLY A 91 -12.44 1.55 16.00
N PRO A 92 -11.66 2.64 15.90
CA PRO A 92 -10.24 2.59 15.54
C PRO A 92 -9.40 1.65 16.42
N ALA A 93 -9.64 1.66 17.74
CA ALA A 93 -8.92 0.79 18.67
C ALA A 93 -9.15 -0.70 18.42
N GLN A 94 -10.33 -1.09 17.91
CA GLN A 94 -10.69 -2.49 17.64
C GLN A 94 -9.96 -3.06 16.42
N ILE A 95 -9.56 -2.19 15.48
CA ILE A 95 -8.73 -2.59 14.34
C ILE A 95 -7.23 -2.37 14.60
N GLY A 96 -6.84 -1.94 15.80
CA GLY A 96 -5.44 -1.74 16.14
C GLY A 96 -4.89 -0.33 15.90
N LEU A 97 -5.75 0.66 15.66
CA LEU A 97 -5.44 2.09 15.64
C LEU A 97 -5.81 2.76 16.97
N GLY A 98 -5.48 2.10 18.08
CA GLY A 98 -5.54 2.72 19.40
C GLY A 98 -4.40 3.72 19.61
N ARG A 99 -4.08 4.03 20.86
CA ARG A 99 -2.89 4.84 21.18
C ARG A 99 -1.63 4.17 20.61
N PHE A 100 -0.84 4.91 19.85
CA PHE A 100 0.45 4.45 19.37
C PHE A 100 1.40 4.21 20.54
N THR A 101 2.03 3.05 20.54
CA THR A 101 3.01 2.61 21.53
C THR A 101 4.38 2.49 20.88
N LEU A 102 5.28 3.41 21.21
CA LEU A 102 6.55 3.58 20.51
C LEU A 102 7.33 2.27 20.35
N HIS A 103 7.53 1.50 21.43
CA HIS A 103 8.35 0.28 21.34
C HIS A 103 7.68 -0.85 20.53
N PRO A 104 6.51 -1.38 20.90
CA PRO A 104 5.93 -2.52 20.19
C PRO A 104 5.59 -2.19 18.73
N ASP A 105 5.09 -0.99 18.48
CA ASP A 105 4.65 -0.62 17.13
C ASP A 105 5.84 -0.29 16.21
N LEU A 106 6.86 0.42 16.71
CA LEU A 106 8.05 0.71 15.90
C LEU A 106 8.92 -0.53 15.70
N THR A 107 9.19 -1.31 16.75
CA THR A 107 10.04 -2.51 16.62
C THR A 107 9.36 -3.60 15.82
N GLY A 108 8.05 -3.81 16.01
CA GLY A 108 7.26 -4.70 15.16
C GLY A 108 7.24 -4.23 13.71
N GLY A 109 7.09 -2.91 13.47
CA GLY A 109 7.13 -2.33 12.14
C GLY A 109 8.50 -2.50 11.47
N LEU A 110 9.60 -2.25 12.17
CA LEU A 110 10.96 -2.47 11.68
C LEU A 110 11.21 -3.94 11.34
N GLY A 111 10.78 -4.86 12.21
CA GLY A 111 10.92 -6.30 11.98
C GLY A 111 10.14 -6.76 10.74
N LEU A 112 8.91 -6.30 10.57
CA LEU A 112 8.09 -6.59 9.38
C LEU A 112 8.67 -5.94 8.11
N ALA A 113 9.18 -4.72 8.21
CA ALA A 113 9.83 -4.04 7.09
C ALA A 113 11.07 -4.80 6.63
N ALA A 114 11.91 -5.27 7.54
CA ALA A 114 13.07 -6.09 7.20
C ALA A 114 12.66 -7.44 6.60
N LEU A 115 11.64 -8.10 7.18
CA LEU A 115 11.14 -9.40 6.73
C LEU A 115 10.63 -9.37 5.29
N ILE A 116 9.98 -8.27 4.88
CA ILE A 116 9.42 -8.12 3.53
C ILE A 116 10.40 -7.40 2.60
N GLY A 117 10.98 -6.29 3.02
CA GLY A 117 11.81 -5.42 2.21
C GLY A 117 13.11 -6.08 1.74
N ILE A 118 13.80 -6.83 2.61
CA ILE A 118 15.08 -7.46 2.25
C ILE A 118 14.88 -8.56 1.18
N PRO A 119 13.98 -9.55 1.37
CA PRO A 119 13.72 -10.53 0.32
C PRO A 119 13.06 -9.91 -0.92
N GLY A 120 12.24 -8.86 -0.74
CA GLY A 120 11.63 -8.12 -1.84
C GLY A 120 12.65 -7.46 -2.76
N LEU A 121 13.70 -6.85 -2.18
CA LEU A 121 14.80 -6.28 -2.97
C LEU A 121 15.55 -7.35 -3.75
N ALA A 122 15.84 -8.50 -3.14
CA ALA A 122 16.46 -9.63 -3.82
C ALA A 122 15.58 -10.17 -4.97
N LEU A 123 14.26 -10.27 -4.75
CA LEU A 123 13.30 -10.68 -5.79
C LEU A 123 13.26 -9.69 -6.96
N TYR A 124 13.25 -8.38 -6.68
CA TYR A 124 13.27 -7.34 -7.70
C TYR A 124 14.53 -7.44 -8.56
N VAL A 125 15.71 -7.53 -7.93
CA VAL A 125 17.00 -7.67 -8.65
C VAL A 125 17.01 -8.93 -9.53
N ALA A 126 16.58 -10.07 -9.00
CA ALA A 126 16.50 -11.30 -9.79
C ALA A 126 15.53 -11.18 -10.97
N ALA A 127 14.36 -10.57 -10.76
CA ALA A 127 13.37 -10.38 -11.81
C ALA A 127 13.82 -9.40 -12.90
N ARG A 128 14.59 -8.36 -12.55
CA ARG A 128 15.22 -7.45 -13.52
C ARG A 128 16.17 -8.19 -14.45
N VAL A 129 17.07 -9.02 -13.89
CA VAL A 129 18.01 -9.83 -14.67
C VAL A 129 17.27 -10.81 -15.61
N LEU A 130 16.11 -11.30 -15.20
CA LEU A 130 15.28 -12.22 -15.99
C LEU A 130 14.30 -11.51 -16.96
N GLY A 131 14.27 -10.18 -17.01
CA GLY A 131 13.34 -9.41 -17.85
C GLY A 131 11.87 -9.49 -17.42
N LEU A 132 11.61 -9.90 -16.17
CA LEU A 132 10.26 -10.08 -15.59
C LEU A 132 9.76 -8.84 -14.84
N SER A 133 10.54 -7.76 -14.82
CA SER A 133 10.25 -6.51 -14.11
C SER A 133 10.70 -5.30 -14.93
N ALA A 134 9.90 -4.24 -14.91
CA ALA A 134 10.31 -2.94 -15.42
C ALA A 134 11.42 -2.34 -14.54
N ALA A 135 12.25 -1.47 -15.11
CA ALA A 135 13.25 -0.71 -14.34
C ALA A 135 12.54 0.37 -13.53
N VAL A 136 12.93 0.55 -12.27
CA VAL A 136 12.42 1.64 -11.45
C VAL A 136 13.28 2.88 -11.69
N GLU A 137 12.67 3.99 -12.06
CA GLU A 137 13.40 5.25 -12.18
C GLU A 137 13.59 5.90 -10.80
N PRO A 138 14.83 6.29 -10.45
CA PRO A 138 15.10 7.07 -9.25
C PRO A 138 14.31 8.39 -9.23
N ALA A 139 13.82 8.79 -8.07
CA ALA A 139 13.26 10.13 -7.91
C ALA A 139 14.38 11.18 -7.95
N GLU A 140 14.13 12.32 -8.60
CA GLU A 140 15.01 13.48 -8.53
C GLU A 140 14.94 14.09 -7.12
N LEU A 141 15.94 13.78 -6.28
CA LEU A 141 15.95 14.13 -4.84
C LEU A 141 16.52 15.51 -4.51
N ASN A 142 17.44 16.02 -5.34
CA ASN A 142 18.31 17.13 -4.96
C ASN A 142 17.88 18.49 -5.52
N ASP A 143 16.75 18.54 -6.21
CA ASP A 143 16.23 19.72 -6.89
C ASP A 143 15.58 20.68 -5.89
N THR A 144 15.02 20.14 -4.79
CA THR A 144 14.33 20.95 -3.78
C THR A 144 14.50 20.37 -2.36
N TRP A 145 14.54 21.25 -1.35
CA TRP A 145 14.70 20.85 0.06
C TRP A 145 13.50 20.04 0.61
N TRP A 146 12.32 20.21 0.01
CA TRP A 146 11.07 19.60 0.48
C TRP A 146 10.83 18.19 -0.10
N ARG A 147 11.61 17.76 -1.11
CA ARG A 147 11.38 16.48 -1.78
C ARG A 147 11.46 15.30 -0.83
N ILE A 148 12.52 15.19 -0.04
CA ILE A 148 12.69 14.08 0.92
C ILE A 148 11.55 14.08 1.95
N PRO A 149 11.25 15.18 2.68
CA PRO A 149 10.10 15.23 3.58
C PRO A 149 8.78 14.82 2.90
N LEU A 150 8.55 15.26 1.67
CA LEU A 150 7.34 14.92 0.92
C LEU A 150 7.25 13.43 0.57
N LEU A 151 8.34 12.82 0.12
CA LEU A 151 8.37 11.39 -0.17
C LEU A 151 8.15 10.54 1.10
N LEU A 152 8.66 10.98 2.26
CA LEU A 152 8.37 10.32 3.53
C LEU A 152 6.89 10.45 3.92
N MET A 153 6.26 11.61 3.65
CA MET A 153 4.82 11.78 3.86
C MET A 153 3.99 10.90 2.91
N ILE A 154 4.39 10.79 1.64
CA ILE A 154 3.75 9.90 0.66
C ILE A 154 3.86 8.44 1.11
N ALA A 155 5.06 8.00 1.50
CA ALA A 155 5.30 6.64 2.00
C ALA A 155 4.41 6.31 3.22
N PHE A 156 4.32 7.23 4.18
CA PHE A 156 3.39 7.06 5.30
C PHE A 156 1.93 7.03 4.84
N ALA A 157 1.53 7.92 3.92
CA ALA A 157 0.15 8.01 3.44
C ALA A 157 -0.28 6.77 2.65
N ASN A 158 0.63 6.15 1.89
CA ASN A 158 0.43 4.85 1.26
C ASN A 158 0.14 3.78 2.30
N GLY A 159 1.05 3.61 3.28
CA GLY A 159 0.84 2.67 4.38
C GLY A 159 -0.46 2.92 5.14
N TRP A 160 -0.80 4.18 5.41
CA TRP A 160 -2.07 4.54 6.02
C TRP A 160 -3.28 4.07 5.19
N ALA A 161 -3.32 4.43 3.90
CA ALA A 161 -4.45 4.14 3.04
C ALA A 161 -4.60 2.63 2.80
N GLU A 162 -3.51 1.97 2.43
CA GLU A 162 -3.51 0.56 2.05
C GLU A 162 -3.78 -0.35 3.24
N GLU A 163 -3.12 -0.13 4.38
CA GLU A 163 -3.33 -1.00 5.54
C GLU A 163 -4.74 -0.81 6.12
N ILE A 164 -5.30 0.40 6.10
CA ILE A 164 -6.67 0.61 6.57
C ILE A 164 -7.68 0.02 5.59
N ILE A 165 -7.57 0.27 4.29
CA ILE A 165 -8.58 -0.20 3.31
C ILE A 165 -8.44 -1.69 3.02
N VAL A 166 -7.24 -2.13 2.66
CA VAL A 166 -7.00 -3.46 2.09
C VAL A 166 -6.89 -4.52 3.18
N VAL A 167 -6.28 -4.19 4.32
CA VAL A 167 -6.19 -5.12 5.46
C VAL A 167 -7.36 -4.95 6.41
N ALA A 168 -7.45 -3.84 7.12
CA ALA A 168 -8.41 -3.71 8.22
C ALA A 168 -9.87 -3.69 7.72
N PHE A 169 -10.22 -2.80 6.80
CA PHE A 169 -11.58 -2.63 6.29
C PHE A 169 -12.04 -3.86 5.51
N LEU A 170 -11.31 -4.24 4.45
CA LEU A 170 -11.76 -5.28 3.53
C LEU A 170 -11.86 -6.63 4.24
N ILE A 171 -10.87 -7.05 5.03
CA ILE A 171 -10.94 -8.31 5.77
C ILE A 171 -12.11 -8.25 6.77
N THR A 172 -12.26 -7.16 7.53
CA THR A 172 -13.39 -7.01 8.46
C THR A 172 -14.74 -7.16 7.76
N ARG A 173 -14.94 -6.49 6.62
CA ARG A 173 -16.22 -6.57 5.88
C ARG A 173 -16.46 -7.94 5.27
N LEU A 174 -15.44 -8.59 4.72
CA LEU A 174 -15.56 -9.96 4.21
C LEU A 174 -15.91 -10.94 5.34
N ARG A 175 -15.32 -10.78 6.53
CA ARG A 175 -15.66 -11.58 7.72
C ARG A 175 -17.09 -11.36 8.19
N GLN A 176 -17.58 -10.12 8.16
CA GLN A 176 -18.99 -9.79 8.45
C GLN A 176 -19.96 -10.36 7.41
N LEU A 177 -19.49 -10.63 6.19
CA LEU A 177 -20.22 -11.40 5.16
C LEU A 177 -20.10 -12.92 5.31
N HIS A 178 -19.56 -13.40 6.44
CA HIS A 178 -19.30 -14.81 6.72
C HIS A 178 -18.30 -15.50 5.77
N ILE A 179 -17.47 -14.73 5.07
CA ILE A 179 -16.33 -15.29 4.33
C ILE A 179 -15.29 -15.83 5.31
N SER A 180 -14.72 -17.00 5.01
CA SER A 180 -13.70 -17.62 5.87
C SER A 180 -12.47 -16.71 6.00
N ALA A 181 -11.77 -16.80 7.13
CA ALA A 181 -10.61 -15.94 7.40
C ALA A 181 -9.50 -16.13 6.35
N GLY A 182 -9.26 -17.39 5.92
CA GLY A 182 -8.30 -17.68 4.85
C GLY A 182 -8.71 -17.09 3.51
N ALA A 183 -9.98 -17.18 3.11
CA ALA A 183 -10.44 -16.59 1.86
C ALA A 183 -10.42 -15.06 1.91
N ALA A 184 -10.80 -14.44 3.03
CA ALA A 184 -10.73 -12.99 3.20
C ALA A 184 -9.28 -12.47 3.10
N LEU A 185 -8.34 -13.18 3.73
CA LEU A 185 -6.91 -12.89 3.63
C LEU A 185 -6.41 -13.00 2.19
N LEU A 186 -6.76 -14.08 1.48
CA LEU A 186 -6.35 -14.29 0.10
C LEU A 186 -6.91 -13.20 -0.83
N ILE A 187 -8.19 -12.85 -0.70
CA ILE A 187 -8.82 -11.77 -1.50
C ILE A 187 -8.12 -10.44 -1.25
N SER A 188 -7.83 -10.11 0.02
CA SER A 188 -7.09 -8.91 0.40
C SER A 188 -5.69 -8.88 -0.22
N ALA A 189 -4.93 -9.98 -0.12
CA ALA A 189 -3.59 -10.08 -0.69
C ALA A 189 -3.58 -10.02 -2.23
N LEU A 190 -4.54 -10.66 -2.90
CA LEU A 190 -4.68 -10.60 -4.35
C LEU A 190 -5.06 -9.20 -4.84
N LEU A 191 -5.94 -8.51 -4.11
CA LEU A 191 -6.23 -7.10 -4.40
C LEU A 191 -4.96 -6.26 -4.30
N ARG A 192 -4.16 -6.45 -3.24
CA ARG A 192 -2.86 -5.80 -3.06
C ARG A 192 -1.94 -6.03 -4.23
N GLY A 193 -1.69 -7.29 -4.58
CA GLY A 193 -0.90 -7.62 -5.77
C GLY A 193 -1.43 -6.95 -7.04
N GLY A 194 -2.75 -6.95 -7.22
CA GLY A 194 -3.42 -6.42 -8.41
C GLY A 194 -3.11 -4.95 -8.69
N TYR A 195 -3.21 -4.06 -7.70
CA TYR A 195 -2.90 -2.63 -7.90
C TYR A 195 -1.41 -2.30 -7.97
N HIS A 196 -0.53 -3.29 -7.82
CA HIS A 196 0.92 -3.14 -8.05
C HIS A 196 1.43 -3.79 -9.34
N LEU A 197 0.55 -4.42 -10.15
CA LEU A 197 0.95 -5.08 -11.39
C LEU A 197 1.58 -4.13 -12.43
N TYR A 198 1.31 -2.82 -12.36
CA TYR A 198 1.86 -1.84 -13.28
C TYR A 198 3.39 -1.74 -13.25
N GLN A 199 4.03 -2.20 -12.17
CA GLN A 199 5.50 -2.24 -12.03
C GLN A 199 6.11 -3.54 -12.59
N GLY A 200 5.28 -4.54 -12.95
CA GLY A 200 5.71 -5.85 -13.40
C GLY A 200 5.24 -7.00 -12.50
N TYR A 201 5.57 -8.23 -12.91
CA TYR A 201 5.16 -9.45 -12.21
C TYR A 201 5.77 -9.58 -10.81
N SER A 202 7.04 -9.16 -10.66
CA SER A 202 7.78 -9.19 -9.39
C SER A 202 7.11 -8.34 -8.31
N ALA A 203 6.71 -7.12 -8.66
CA ALA A 203 6.05 -6.19 -7.75
C ALA A 203 4.67 -6.70 -7.34
N GLY A 204 3.88 -7.22 -8.28
CA GLY A 204 2.60 -7.86 -7.98
C GLY A 204 2.75 -9.05 -7.03
N LEU A 205 3.69 -9.96 -7.30
CA LEU A 205 3.94 -11.13 -6.46
C LEU A 205 4.45 -10.75 -5.07
N GLY A 206 5.42 -9.83 -4.98
CA GLY A 206 5.93 -9.33 -3.71
C GLY A 206 4.82 -8.73 -2.84
N ASN A 207 3.89 -8.02 -3.47
CA ASN A 207 2.74 -7.41 -2.81
C ASN A 207 1.66 -8.42 -2.38
N ILE A 208 1.47 -9.52 -3.12
CA ILE A 208 0.65 -10.65 -2.64
C ILE A 208 1.27 -11.23 -1.37
N VAL A 209 2.59 -11.50 -1.37
CA VAL A 209 3.29 -12.05 -0.21
C VAL A 209 3.19 -11.10 0.98
N MET A 210 3.46 -9.81 0.78
CA MET A 210 3.30 -8.78 1.82
C MET A 210 1.86 -8.77 2.37
N GLY A 211 0.86 -8.75 1.50
CA GLY A 211 -0.56 -8.76 1.90
C GLY A 211 -0.94 -9.99 2.71
N LEU A 212 -0.43 -11.18 2.35
CA LEU A 212 -0.62 -12.41 3.12
C LEU A 212 0.01 -12.31 4.52
N VAL A 213 1.27 -11.85 4.60
CA VAL A 213 1.98 -11.71 5.88
C VAL A 213 1.31 -10.67 6.77
N PHE A 214 1.04 -9.48 6.23
CA PHE A 214 0.45 -8.37 6.98
C PHE A 214 -0.97 -8.71 7.43
N GLY A 215 -1.81 -9.20 6.52
CA GLY A 215 -3.17 -9.61 6.87
C GLY A 215 -3.19 -10.74 7.91
N TYR A 216 -2.27 -11.71 7.83
CA TYR A 216 -2.13 -12.75 8.85
C TYR A 216 -1.71 -12.17 10.21
N VAL A 217 -0.67 -11.33 10.24
CA VAL A 217 -0.19 -10.68 11.47
C VAL A 217 -1.29 -9.85 12.10
N TRP A 218 -2.03 -9.08 11.31
CA TRP A 218 -3.15 -8.28 11.80
C TRP A 218 -4.27 -9.14 12.37
N MET A 219 -4.70 -10.20 11.67
CA MET A 219 -5.72 -11.10 12.19
C MET A 219 -5.31 -11.82 13.48
N ARG A 220 -4.01 -12.05 13.69
CA ARG A 220 -3.48 -12.70 14.89
C ARG A 220 -3.27 -11.75 16.07
N THR A 221 -2.87 -10.51 15.80
CA THR A 221 -2.46 -9.55 16.83
C THR A 221 -3.51 -8.46 17.09
N GLY A 222 -4.36 -8.18 16.10
CA GLY A 222 -5.28 -7.04 16.11
C GLY A 222 -4.58 -5.68 16.08
N LYS A 223 -3.31 -5.60 15.67
CA LYS A 223 -2.49 -4.38 15.65
C LYS A 223 -2.26 -3.90 14.22
N LEU A 224 -2.61 -2.65 13.92
CA LEU A 224 -2.44 -2.06 12.58
C LEU A 224 -1.27 -1.08 12.52
N TRP A 225 -0.96 -0.39 13.61
CA TRP A 225 0.20 0.52 13.66
C TRP A 225 1.52 -0.11 13.20
N PRO A 226 1.91 -1.33 13.63
CA PRO A 226 3.14 -1.95 13.15
C PRO A 226 3.14 -2.14 11.63
N LEU A 227 1.99 -2.45 11.01
CA LEU A 227 1.86 -2.65 9.57
C LEU A 227 2.02 -1.33 8.82
N ILE A 228 1.38 -0.26 9.31
CA ILE A 228 1.50 1.09 8.71
C ILE A 228 2.94 1.57 8.77
N VAL A 229 3.62 1.37 9.91
CA VAL A 229 5.04 1.70 10.06
C VAL A 229 5.89 0.85 9.12
N ALA A 230 5.67 -0.46 9.06
CA ALA A 230 6.43 -1.35 8.20
C ALA A 230 6.29 -0.97 6.72
N HIS A 231 5.05 -0.73 6.28
CA HIS A 231 4.75 -0.30 4.92
C HIS A 231 5.44 1.03 4.61
N GLY A 232 5.23 2.05 5.45
CA GLY A 232 5.84 3.36 5.24
C GLY A 232 7.37 3.31 5.23
N LEU A 233 8.00 2.41 5.99
CA LEU A 233 9.45 2.20 5.94
C LEU A 233 9.91 1.55 4.64
N ILE A 234 9.19 0.52 4.16
CA ILE A 234 9.48 -0.13 2.87
C ILE A 234 9.41 0.92 1.75
N ASP A 235 8.34 1.70 1.70
CA ASP A 235 8.14 2.76 0.70
C ASP A 235 9.17 3.87 0.85
N ALA A 236 9.50 4.31 2.06
CA ALA A 236 10.53 5.32 2.28
C ALA A 236 11.90 4.86 1.75
N VAL A 237 12.26 3.59 1.97
CA VAL A 237 13.48 3.00 1.41
C VAL A 237 13.41 2.93 -0.12
N ALA A 238 12.28 2.53 -0.69
CA ALA A 238 12.08 2.49 -2.14
C ALA A 238 12.12 3.87 -2.80
N PHE A 239 11.60 4.91 -2.14
CA PHE A 239 11.50 6.25 -2.73
C PHE A 239 12.77 7.08 -2.53
N VAL A 240 13.33 7.03 -1.32
CA VAL A 240 14.50 7.83 -0.93
C VAL A 240 15.77 7.00 -1.00
N GLY A 241 15.78 5.82 -0.40
CA GLY A 241 16.96 4.96 -0.35
C GLY A 241 17.45 4.53 -1.73
N TYR A 242 16.54 4.08 -2.60
CA TYR A 242 16.89 3.74 -3.99
C TYR A 242 17.47 4.94 -4.73
N SER A 243 16.85 6.11 -4.59
CA SER A 243 17.28 7.33 -5.28
C SER A 243 18.63 7.85 -4.78
N LEU A 244 18.95 7.66 -3.50
CA LEU A 244 20.29 7.95 -2.94
C LEU A 244 21.35 6.94 -3.39
N ALA A 245 20.97 5.69 -3.59
CA ALA A 245 21.87 4.61 -4.04
C ALA A 245 21.99 4.51 -5.56
N ALA A 246 21.14 5.20 -6.33
CA ALA A 246 21.00 5.03 -7.77
C ALA A 246 22.31 5.23 -8.53
N GLY A 247 23.13 6.23 -8.15
CA GLY A 247 24.43 6.48 -8.77
C GLY A 247 25.49 5.39 -8.54
N GLU A 248 25.25 4.45 -7.61
CA GLU A 248 26.09 3.26 -7.37
C GLU A 248 25.47 1.99 -7.99
N LEU A 249 24.29 2.12 -8.61
CA LEU A 249 23.47 1.03 -9.12
C LEU A 249 23.24 1.11 -10.64
N ASP A 250 24.08 1.83 -11.39
CA ASP A 250 23.99 1.99 -12.85
C ASP A 250 23.95 0.65 -13.63
N TRP A 251 24.35 -0.45 -13.01
CA TRP A 251 24.26 -1.81 -13.58
C TRP A 251 22.84 -2.42 -13.52
N LEU A 252 21.90 -1.80 -12.81
CA LEU A 252 20.48 -2.19 -12.72
C LEU A 252 19.57 -1.43 -13.71
N SER A 253 20.07 -0.36 -14.33
CA SER A 253 19.40 0.41 -15.39
C SER A 253 19.37 -0.32 -16.72
#